data_AF-X6LQ11-F1
#
_entry.id   AF-X6LQ11-F1
#
_cell.length_a   1.000
_cell.length_b   1.000
_cell.length_c   1.000
_cell.angle_alpha   90.00
_cell.angle_beta   90.00
_cell.angle_gamma   90.00
#
_symmetry.space_group_name_H-M   'P 1'
#
loop_
_entity.id
_entity.type
_entity.pdbx_description
1 polymer ?
#
loop_
_entity_poly.entity_id
_entity_poly.type
_entity_poly.pdbx_seq_one_letter_code
_entity_poly.pdbx_strand_id
1 'polypeptide(L)'
;IKLLFNSDIHKYMGYPLELHEICSLLLYSEKSCNIQFCYDQIQFNHLKWYYLNIYLTNAIQILYKYERREENNIDLYCVLKGIKLDNIKKTIQTGYFITYINTFNNLQIAQIQKTNKQGCILHFHPSMRRSPTIYSCNISWISSYKYNQILFSRSSTNILNKKYSSQWNIKIENDNKYTQILLLTWKIYDQFIQQIIQISTIWNHSIDLNLIYIALTYCCGEDIYQTIVLLSEFEEWKRQDNKKEQKYNQEQIHQFIKRRCNNNNINLFCIFLSEKDILWKKLTAIEYAMLNTIHNGLPFVEKDKETWNKK
;
A
#
# COMPACT_ATOMS: atom_id res chain seq x y z
N ILE A 1 -17.98 -13.80 18.09
CA ILE A 1 -16.57 -13.63 18.53
C ILE A 1 -15.83 -14.97 18.59
N LYS A 2 -16.16 -15.92 19.48
CA LYS A 2 -15.47 -17.24 19.55
C LYS A 2 -15.40 -17.99 18.21
N LEU A 3 -16.49 -17.95 17.43
CA LEU A 3 -16.51 -18.53 16.08
C LEU A 3 -15.49 -17.88 15.13
N LEU A 4 -15.34 -16.55 15.17
CA LEU A 4 -14.36 -15.83 14.35
C LEU A 4 -12.93 -16.06 14.81
N PHE A 5 -12.72 -16.11 16.14
CA PHE A 5 -11.43 -16.47 16.71
C PHE A 5 -10.98 -17.84 16.20
N ASN A 6 -11.88 -18.81 16.10
CA ASN A 6 -11.61 -20.15 15.58
C ASN A 6 -11.75 -20.29 14.06
N SER A 7 -11.91 -19.19 13.31
CA SER A 7 -12.07 -19.26 11.85
C SER A 7 -10.79 -19.77 11.17
N ASP A 8 -10.95 -20.46 10.03
CA ASP A 8 -9.81 -20.98 9.26
C ASP A 8 -8.85 -19.89 8.80
N ILE A 9 -9.38 -18.69 8.50
CA ILE A 9 -8.58 -17.54 8.08
C ILE A 9 -7.71 -17.05 9.26
N HIS A 10 -8.27 -16.91 10.45
CA HIS A 10 -7.51 -16.53 11.63
C HIS A 10 -6.46 -17.59 12.01
N LYS A 11 -6.84 -18.88 11.92
CA LYS A 11 -5.94 -20.03 12.11
C LYS A 11 -4.79 -20.05 11.12
N TYR A 12 -5.06 -19.80 9.84
CA TYR A 12 -4.04 -19.76 8.78
C TYR A 12 -2.98 -18.69 9.04
N MET A 13 -3.37 -17.56 9.65
CA MET A 13 -2.45 -16.51 10.08
C MET A 13 -1.71 -16.83 11.38
N GLY A 14 -2.03 -17.93 12.07
CA GLY A 14 -1.42 -18.32 13.35
C GLY A 14 -2.08 -17.69 14.57
N TYR A 15 -3.37 -17.37 14.51
CA TYR A 15 -4.14 -16.71 15.57
C TYR A 15 -3.53 -15.38 16.07
N PRO A 16 -3.17 -14.44 15.18
CA PRO A 16 -2.44 -13.24 15.57
C PRO A 16 -3.28 -12.22 16.36
N LEU A 17 -4.62 -12.33 16.35
CA LEU A 17 -5.51 -11.40 17.04
C LEU A 17 -6.05 -11.99 18.34
N GLU A 18 -6.08 -11.16 19.37
CA GLU A 18 -6.79 -11.45 20.61
C GLU A 18 -8.30 -11.22 20.49
N LEU A 19 -9.06 -11.73 21.46
CA LEU A 19 -10.52 -11.62 21.47
C LEU A 19 -10.98 -10.16 21.41
N HIS A 20 -10.32 -9.26 22.13
CA HIS A 20 -10.71 -7.85 22.20
C HIS A 20 -10.45 -7.11 20.87
N GLU A 21 -9.43 -7.52 20.11
CA GLU A 21 -9.14 -7.00 18.76
C GLU A 21 -10.20 -7.46 17.77
N ILE A 22 -10.56 -8.75 17.80
CA ILE A 22 -11.67 -9.29 16.99
C ILE A 22 -13.00 -8.59 17.35
N CYS A 23 -13.26 -8.36 18.63
CA CYS A 23 -14.42 -7.60 19.09
C CYS A 23 -14.43 -6.18 18.51
N SER A 24 -13.28 -5.49 18.50
CA SER A 24 -13.19 -4.13 17.97
C SER A 24 -13.49 -4.06 16.47
N LEU A 25 -12.99 -5.02 15.69
CA LEU A 25 -13.27 -5.14 14.26
C LEU A 25 -14.76 -5.44 13.99
N LEU A 26 -15.36 -6.30 14.82
CA LEU A 26 -16.79 -6.62 14.76
C LEU A 26 -17.66 -5.40 15.06
N LEU A 27 -17.39 -4.70 16.18
CA LEU A 27 -18.12 -3.49 16.56
C LEU A 27 -18.01 -2.42 15.49
N TYR A 28 -16.82 -2.25 14.89
CA TYR A 28 -16.65 -1.32 13.78
C TYR A 28 -17.36 -1.77 12.50
N SER A 29 -17.50 -3.08 12.27
CA SER A 29 -18.24 -3.60 11.10
C SER A 29 -19.75 -3.45 11.26
N GLU A 30 -20.25 -3.31 12.49
CA GLU A 30 -21.66 -3.04 12.76
C GLU A 30 -22.03 -1.59 12.41
N LYS A 31 -23.05 -1.43 11.56
CA LYS A 31 -23.41 -0.15 10.93
C LYS A 31 -23.69 0.97 11.94
N SER A 32 -24.40 0.67 13.03
CA SER A 32 -24.81 1.64 14.06
C SER A 32 -23.61 2.21 14.81
N CYS A 33 -22.74 1.34 15.31
CA CYS A 33 -21.53 1.71 16.06
C CYS A 33 -20.54 2.48 15.17
N ASN A 34 -20.30 2.00 13.94
CA ASN A 34 -19.41 2.64 12.97
C ASN A 34 -19.74 4.11 12.73
N ILE A 35 -21.02 4.41 12.47
CA ILE A 35 -21.46 5.76 12.09
C ILE A 35 -21.17 6.75 13.23
N GLN A 36 -21.60 6.43 14.45
CA GLN A 36 -21.38 7.32 15.60
C GLN A 36 -19.91 7.44 15.95
N PHE A 37 -19.17 6.32 15.92
CA PHE A 37 -17.73 6.32 16.14
C PHE A 37 -17.00 7.23 15.14
N CYS A 38 -17.24 7.05 13.84
CA CYS A 38 -16.61 7.87 12.80
C CYS A 38 -16.99 9.34 12.90
N TYR A 39 -18.26 9.65 13.21
CA TYR A 39 -18.71 11.02 13.45
C TYR A 39 -17.93 11.68 14.60
N ASP A 40 -17.84 10.99 15.74
CA ASP A 40 -17.09 11.48 16.90
C ASP A 40 -15.59 11.63 16.61
N GLN A 41 -14.99 10.72 15.81
CA GLN A 41 -13.58 10.85 15.36
C GLN A 41 -13.36 12.10 14.48
N ILE A 42 -14.27 12.39 13.55
CA ILE A 42 -14.19 13.58 12.67
C ILE A 42 -14.28 14.87 13.48
N GLN A 43 -15.07 14.87 14.56
CA GLN A 43 -15.19 15.99 15.51
C GLN A 43 -14.05 16.03 16.55
N PHE A 44 -13.02 15.21 16.40
CA PHE A 44 -11.88 15.10 17.33
C PHE A 44 -12.26 14.65 18.76
N ASN A 45 -13.45 14.06 18.95
CA ASN A 45 -13.93 13.52 20.22
C ASN A 45 -13.36 12.11 20.50
N HIS A 46 -12.05 11.96 20.39
CA HIS A 46 -11.38 10.65 20.42
C HIS A 46 -11.50 9.93 21.78
N LEU A 47 -11.57 10.68 22.89
CA LEU A 47 -11.57 10.13 24.25
C LEU A 47 -12.80 9.27 24.56
N LYS A 48 -13.96 9.60 23.97
CA LYS A 48 -15.21 8.84 24.17
C LYS A 48 -15.09 7.39 23.73
N TRP A 49 -14.23 7.13 22.74
CA TRP A 49 -14.04 5.82 22.13
C TRP A 49 -12.62 5.31 22.31
N TYR A 50 -11.95 5.71 23.39
CA TYR A 50 -10.54 5.45 23.62
C TYR A 50 -10.16 3.98 23.40
N TYR A 51 -10.85 3.06 24.08
CA TYR A 51 -10.58 1.63 23.97
C TYR A 51 -10.88 1.07 22.58
N LEU A 52 -12.04 1.42 22.00
CA LEU A 52 -12.39 0.97 20.65
C LEU A 52 -11.34 1.44 19.63
N ASN A 53 -10.91 2.69 19.72
CA ASN A 53 -9.90 3.24 18.82
C ASN A 53 -8.54 2.54 18.96
N ILE A 54 -8.07 2.28 20.19
CA ILE A 54 -6.80 1.60 20.42
C ILE A 54 -6.85 0.18 19.88
N TYR A 55 -7.85 -0.60 20.28
CA TYR A 55 -7.95 -2.00 19.88
C TYR A 55 -8.18 -2.14 18.37
N LEU A 56 -8.96 -1.25 17.76
CA LEU A 56 -9.16 -1.26 16.31
C LEU A 56 -7.87 -0.90 15.55
N THR A 57 -7.12 0.10 16.03
CA THR A 57 -5.82 0.45 15.44
C THR A 57 -4.84 -0.73 15.54
N ASN A 58 -4.74 -1.35 16.72
CA ASN A 58 -3.86 -2.50 16.96
C ASN A 58 -4.24 -3.67 16.06
N ALA A 59 -5.52 -4.01 16.00
CA ALA A 59 -6.02 -5.10 15.16
C ALA A 59 -5.66 -4.88 13.67
N ILE A 60 -5.85 -3.66 13.16
CA ILE A 60 -5.47 -3.32 11.77
C ILE A 60 -3.96 -3.43 11.59
N GLN A 61 -3.15 -2.91 12.51
CA GLN A 61 -1.68 -2.96 12.41
C GLN A 61 -1.13 -4.39 12.48
N ILE A 62 -1.73 -5.25 13.31
CA ILE A 62 -1.38 -6.67 13.37
C ILE A 62 -1.70 -7.31 12.03
N LEU A 63 -2.96 -7.26 11.58
CA LEU A 63 -3.36 -7.86 10.30
C LEU A 63 -2.55 -7.33 9.11
N TYR A 64 -2.26 -6.03 9.09
CA TYR A 64 -1.40 -5.38 8.11
C TYR A 64 -0.02 -6.05 7.98
N LYS A 65 0.56 -6.56 9.08
CA LYS A 65 1.84 -7.29 9.06
C LYS A 65 1.69 -8.70 8.49
N TYR A 66 0.57 -9.36 8.74
CA TYR A 66 0.34 -10.75 8.29
C TYR A 66 -0.15 -10.84 6.84
N GLU A 67 -0.84 -9.82 6.33
CA GLU A 67 -1.31 -9.77 4.96
C GLU A 67 -0.19 -9.55 3.93
N ARG A 68 -0.26 -10.29 2.81
CA ARG A 68 0.62 -10.15 1.64
C ARG A 68 0.21 -8.99 0.74
N ARG A 69 0.41 -7.77 1.24
CA ARG A 69 0.05 -6.51 0.56
C ARG A 69 0.97 -6.21 -0.62
N GLU A 70 2.22 -6.66 -0.52
CA GLU A 70 3.24 -6.60 -1.56
C GLU A 70 2.86 -7.36 -2.83
N GLU A 71 2.03 -8.41 -2.71
CA GLU A 71 1.57 -9.23 -3.84
C GLU A 71 0.27 -8.68 -4.46
N ASN A 72 -0.30 -7.61 -3.89
CA ASN A 72 -1.64 -7.15 -4.23
C ASN A 72 -1.60 -5.92 -5.14
N ASN A 73 -2.35 -5.98 -6.26
CA ASN A 73 -2.49 -4.89 -7.26
C ASN A 73 -3.92 -4.33 -7.34
N ILE A 74 -4.76 -4.59 -6.34
CA ILE A 74 -6.18 -4.27 -6.36
C ILE A 74 -6.41 -2.76 -6.15
N ASP A 75 -7.22 -2.18 -7.04
CA ASP A 75 -7.83 -0.87 -6.83
C ASP A 75 -8.99 -0.96 -5.85
N LEU A 76 -9.09 0.03 -4.97
CA LEU A 76 -10.11 0.09 -3.96
C LEU A 76 -10.93 1.37 -4.07
N TYR A 77 -12.21 1.29 -3.70
CA TYR A 77 -13.15 2.38 -3.89
C TYR A 77 -13.92 2.65 -2.61
N CYS A 78 -14.12 3.93 -2.31
CA CYS A 78 -14.99 4.42 -1.23
C CYS A 78 -15.93 5.49 -1.78
N VAL A 79 -17.16 5.55 -1.26
CA VAL A 79 -18.19 6.48 -1.74
C VAL A 79 -18.47 7.53 -0.69
N LEU A 80 -18.31 8.79 -1.06
CA LEU A 80 -18.77 9.93 -0.26
C LEU A 80 -20.15 10.34 -0.76
N LYS A 81 -21.19 9.98 0.01
CA LYS A 81 -22.59 10.22 -0.35
C LYS A 81 -22.94 11.70 -0.26
N GLY A 82 -23.56 12.23 -1.31
CA GLY A 82 -24.10 13.59 -1.33
C GLY A 82 -23.05 14.70 -1.33
N ILE A 83 -21.76 14.36 -1.51
CA ILE A 83 -20.66 15.31 -1.53
C ILE A 83 -20.03 15.28 -2.92
N LYS A 84 -19.92 16.45 -3.54
CA LYS A 84 -18.97 16.74 -4.61
C LYS A 84 -18.04 17.81 -4.08
N LEU A 85 -16.73 17.62 -4.23
CA LEU A 85 -15.76 18.55 -3.67
C LEU A 85 -15.43 19.60 -4.73
N ASP A 86 -15.84 20.84 -4.48
CA ASP A 86 -15.47 21.98 -5.30
C ASP A 86 -14.02 22.40 -4.98
N ASN A 87 -13.30 22.92 -5.96
CA ASN A 87 -11.97 23.52 -5.80
C ASN A 87 -10.85 22.60 -5.26
N ILE A 88 -10.94 21.27 -5.34
CA ILE A 88 -9.89 20.33 -4.89
C ILE A 88 -8.49 20.74 -5.38
N LYS A 89 -8.36 21.13 -6.66
CA LYS A 89 -7.10 21.59 -7.26
C LYS A 89 -6.45 22.75 -6.49
N LYS A 90 -7.24 23.58 -5.82
CA LYS A 90 -6.81 24.75 -5.03
C LYS A 90 -6.75 24.48 -3.52
N THR A 91 -7.43 23.45 -2.99
CA THR A 91 -7.65 23.31 -1.54
C THR A 91 -7.06 22.05 -0.89
N ILE A 92 -7.00 20.91 -1.58
CA ILE A 92 -6.52 19.65 -0.99
C ILE A 92 -5.62 18.95 -2.00
N GLN A 93 -4.31 18.98 -1.77
CA GLN A 93 -3.33 18.27 -2.59
C GLN A 93 -2.76 17.05 -1.87
N THR A 94 -2.63 17.13 -0.54
CA THR A 94 -2.05 16.10 0.31
C THR A 94 -2.87 15.98 1.60
N GLY A 95 -2.86 14.82 2.25
CA GLY A 95 -3.66 14.63 3.46
C GLY A 95 -3.33 13.42 4.30
N TYR A 96 -4.13 13.25 5.35
CA TYR A 96 -4.12 12.13 6.29
C TYR A 96 -5.57 11.74 6.61
N PHE A 97 -5.78 10.53 7.11
CA PHE A 97 -7.10 10.04 7.47
C PHE A 97 -7.44 10.40 8.92
N ILE A 98 -8.41 11.29 9.11
CA ILE A 98 -8.89 11.67 10.45
C ILE A 98 -9.66 10.51 11.11
N THR A 99 -10.34 9.69 10.31
CA THR A 99 -11.10 8.52 10.73
C THR A 99 -10.75 7.30 9.89
N TYR A 100 -11.29 6.14 10.26
CA TYR A 100 -11.15 4.88 9.55
C TYR A 100 -11.97 4.88 8.26
N ILE A 101 -11.50 4.20 7.22
CA ILE A 101 -12.15 4.20 5.91
C ILE A 101 -12.41 2.78 5.43
N ASN A 102 -13.67 2.49 5.13
CA ASN A 102 -14.07 1.26 4.45
C ASN A 102 -13.95 1.44 2.94
N THR A 103 -13.29 0.48 2.29
CA THR A 103 -13.11 0.45 0.85
C THR A 103 -13.44 -0.93 0.29
N PHE A 104 -13.79 -0.97 -1.00
CA PHE A 104 -14.22 -2.18 -1.69
C PHE A 104 -13.49 -2.32 -3.03
N ASN A 105 -13.21 -3.54 -3.46
CA ASN A 105 -12.51 -3.80 -4.73
C ASN A 105 -13.41 -3.77 -5.98
N ASN A 106 -14.67 -3.35 -5.84
CA ASN A 106 -15.63 -3.33 -6.95
C ASN A 106 -16.26 -1.94 -7.08
N LEU A 107 -15.93 -1.27 -8.19
CA LEU A 107 -16.45 0.06 -8.52
C LEU A 107 -17.98 0.06 -8.69
N GLN A 108 -18.58 -1.01 -9.22
CA GLN A 108 -20.03 -1.09 -9.38
C GLN A 108 -20.74 -1.11 -8.03
N ILE A 109 -20.17 -1.74 -7.01
CA ILE A 109 -20.72 -1.73 -5.65
C ILE A 109 -20.66 -0.33 -5.06
N ALA A 110 -19.53 0.36 -5.27
CA ALA A 110 -19.41 1.77 -4.91
C ALA A 110 -20.48 2.62 -5.64
N GLN A 111 -20.74 2.35 -6.91
CA GLN A 111 -21.78 3.04 -7.66
C GLN A 111 -23.21 2.70 -7.18
N ILE A 112 -23.50 1.45 -6.80
CA ILE A 112 -24.82 1.03 -6.26
C ILE A 112 -25.11 1.69 -4.90
N GLN A 113 -24.09 1.88 -4.05
CA GLN A 113 -24.26 2.55 -2.75
C GLN A 113 -24.58 4.06 -2.88
N LYS A 114 -24.47 4.63 -4.09
CA LYS A 114 -24.80 6.01 -4.40
C LYS A 114 -26.33 6.16 -4.52
N THR A 115 -26.96 6.62 -3.44
CA THR A 115 -28.42 6.84 -3.38
C THR A 115 -28.88 8.12 -4.10
N ASN A 116 -27.98 9.07 -4.39
CA ASN A 116 -28.31 10.37 -5.00
C ASN A 116 -27.66 10.54 -6.38
N LYS A 117 -28.27 11.39 -7.24
CA LYS A 117 -27.75 11.71 -8.59
C LYS A 117 -26.33 12.31 -8.59
N GLN A 118 -25.86 12.87 -7.47
CA GLN A 118 -24.52 13.44 -7.31
C GLN A 118 -23.73 12.79 -6.17
N GLY A 119 -22.42 12.58 -6.36
CA GLY A 119 -21.56 12.01 -5.33
C GLY A 119 -20.13 11.76 -5.81
N CYS A 120 -19.21 11.72 -4.84
CA CYS A 120 -17.78 11.56 -5.05
C CYS A 120 -17.35 10.12 -4.73
N ILE A 121 -16.50 9.56 -5.59
CA ILE A 121 -15.86 8.26 -5.40
C ILE A 121 -14.38 8.52 -5.14
N LEU A 122 -13.89 8.03 -4.02
CA LEU A 122 -12.46 7.96 -3.74
C LEU A 122 -11.95 6.64 -4.32
N HIS A 123 -11.02 6.73 -5.25
CA HIS A 123 -10.30 5.61 -5.84
C HIS A 123 -8.91 5.54 -5.21
N PHE A 124 -8.56 4.41 -4.60
CA PHE A 124 -7.31 4.21 -3.90
C PHE A 124 -6.38 3.36 -4.77
N HIS A 125 -5.27 3.97 -5.18
CA HIS A 125 -4.20 3.29 -5.90
C HIS A 125 -3.58 2.17 -5.03
N PRO A 126 -3.12 1.03 -5.59
CA PRO A 126 -2.53 -0.07 -4.81
C PRO A 126 -1.37 0.37 -3.91
N SER A 127 -0.63 1.42 -4.31
CA SER A 127 0.41 2.06 -3.49
C SER A 127 -0.04 2.40 -2.07
N MET A 128 -1.32 2.74 -1.87
CA MET A 128 -1.90 3.08 -0.58
C MET A 128 -1.83 1.92 0.42
N ARG A 129 -2.04 0.68 -0.04
CA ARG A 129 -1.94 -0.51 0.82
C ARG A 129 -0.51 -0.95 1.07
N ARG A 130 0.41 -0.61 0.18
CA ARG A 130 1.82 -0.99 0.27
C ARG A 130 2.63 -0.04 1.13
N SER A 131 2.12 1.17 1.39
CA SER A 131 2.73 2.17 2.26
C SER A 131 2.94 1.67 3.69
N PRO A 132 4.16 1.77 4.26
CA PRO A 132 4.44 1.41 5.65
C PRO A 132 3.79 2.30 6.70
N THR A 133 3.23 3.43 6.28
CA THR A 133 2.64 4.43 7.18
C THR A 133 1.13 4.54 7.05
N ILE A 134 0.52 3.86 6.07
CA ILE A 134 -0.93 3.80 5.86
C ILE A 134 -1.39 2.37 6.15
N TYR A 135 -1.77 2.12 7.40
CA TYR A 135 -2.20 0.79 7.82
C TYR A 135 -3.56 0.44 7.24
N SER A 136 -3.68 -0.80 6.75
CA SER A 136 -4.92 -1.36 6.23
C SER A 136 -4.97 -2.86 6.41
N CYS A 137 -6.18 -3.42 6.49
CA CYS A 137 -6.39 -4.86 6.54
C CYS A 137 -7.68 -5.27 5.83
N ASN A 138 -7.72 -6.53 5.41
CA ASN A 138 -8.89 -7.22 4.91
C ASN A 138 -9.74 -7.72 6.08
N ILE A 139 -10.96 -7.21 6.15
CA ILE A 139 -11.93 -7.55 7.20
C ILE A 139 -13.12 -8.36 6.64
N SER A 140 -13.04 -8.82 5.39
CA SER A 140 -14.13 -9.56 4.71
C SER A 140 -14.51 -10.85 5.42
N TRP A 141 -13.59 -11.44 6.17
CA TRP A 141 -13.81 -12.66 6.94
C TRP A 141 -14.47 -12.44 8.30
N ILE A 142 -14.57 -11.18 8.73
CA ILE A 142 -15.27 -10.74 9.95
C ILE A 142 -16.61 -10.09 9.59
N SER A 143 -16.59 -9.33 8.51
CA SER A 143 -17.71 -8.56 8.01
C SER A 143 -18.83 -9.45 7.50
N SER A 144 -20.08 -9.06 7.75
CA SER A 144 -21.26 -9.73 7.17
C SER A 144 -21.50 -9.36 5.71
N TYR A 145 -20.75 -8.39 5.17
CA TYR A 145 -20.83 -8.02 3.75
C TYR A 145 -20.16 -9.09 2.88
N LYS A 146 -20.82 -9.50 1.79
CA LYS A 146 -20.33 -10.53 0.85
C LYS A 146 -19.17 -10.07 -0.04
N TYR A 147 -18.56 -8.92 0.24
CA TYR A 147 -17.62 -8.27 -0.67
C TYR A 147 -16.26 -8.11 -0.03
N ASN A 148 -15.22 -8.05 -0.85
CA ASN A 148 -13.86 -7.85 -0.38
C ASN A 148 -13.70 -6.43 0.20
N GLN A 149 -13.79 -6.33 1.52
CA GLN A 149 -13.75 -5.10 2.28
C GLN A 149 -12.36 -4.92 2.89
N ILE A 150 -11.71 -3.83 2.47
CA ILE A 150 -10.45 -3.38 3.06
C ILE A 150 -10.72 -2.16 3.93
N LEU A 151 -10.29 -2.26 5.18
CA LEU A 151 -10.36 -1.20 6.18
C LEU A 151 -9.01 -0.50 6.28
N PHE A 152 -9.00 0.81 6.06
CA PHE A 152 -7.85 1.68 6.35
C PHE A 152 -7.97 2.26 7.75
N SER A 153 -6.86 2.24 8.49
CA SER A 153 -6.75 2.89 9.79
C SER A 153 -6.71 4.41 9.64
N ARG A 154 -7.16 5.12 10.67
CA ARG A 154 -6.89 6.55 10.78
C ARG A 154 -5.38 6.79 10.93
N SER A 155 -4.91 7.95 10.50
CA SER A 155 -3.51 8.31 10.61
C SER A 155 -3.12 8.60 12.06
N SER A 156 -1.94 8.12 12.48
CA SER A 156 -1.36 8.49 13.77
C SER A 156 -0.84 9.92 13.69
N THR A 157 -1.57 10.87 14.25
CA THR A 157 -1.14 12.25 14.40
C THR A 157 -0.26 12.33 15.64
N ASN A 158 1.04 12.04 15.51
CA ASN A 158 2.00 12.46 16.53
C ASN A 158 2.12 13.98 16.46
N ILE A 159 1.39 14.67 17.35
CA ILE A 159 1.29 16.14 17.44
C ILE A 159 2.67 16.81 17.52
N LEU A 160 3.70 16.07 17.96
CA LEU A 160 5.05 16.56 18.20
C LEU A 160 5.91 16.77 16.93
N ASN A 161 5.62 16.13 15.79
CA ASN A 161 6.47 16.23 14.59
C ASN A 161 5.67 16.62 13.33
N LYS A 162 5.46 17.93 13.14
CA LYS A 162 4.76 18.53 11.98
C LYS A 162 5.41 18.25 10.61
N LYS A 163 6.64 17.72 10.54
CA LYS A 163 7.39 17.52 9.27
C LYS A 163 6.92 16.33 8.41
N TYR A 164 6.05 15.46 8.92
CA TYR A 164 5.53 14.27 8.20
C TYR A 164 4.02 14.31 7.96
N SER A 165 3.43 15.50 7.79
CA SER A 165 1.98 15.75 7.97
C SER A 165 1.03 15.16 6.91
N SER A 166 1.50 14.62 5.80
CA SER A 166 0.63 14.04 4.77
C SER A 166 1.13 12.70 4.29
N GLN A 167 0.24 11.71 4.31
CA GLN A 167 0.52 10.32 3.95
C GLN A 167 0.15 10.03 2.49
N TRP A 168 -0.85 10.73 1.95
CA TRP A 168 -1.35 10.51 0.60
C TRP A 168 -1.52 11.83 -0.14
N ASN A 169 -1.55 11.74 -1.47
CA ASN A 169 -1.93 12.83 -2.36
C ASN A 169 -3.26 12.51 -3.03
N ILE A 170 -3.91 13.53 -3.57
CA ILE A 170 -5.18 13.37 -4.28
C ILE A 170 -5.16 14.08 -5.64
N LYS A 171 -5.72 13.42 -6.65
CA LYS A 171 -5.86 13.94 -8.01
C LYS A 171 -7.27 13.69 -8.52
N ILE A 172 -7.77 14.58 -9.37
CA ILE A 172 -9.04 14.37 -10.07
C ILE A 172 -8.77 13.43 -11.24
N GLU A 173 -9.38 12.25 -11.21
CA GLU A 173 -9.30 11.27 -12.29
C GLU A 173 -10.43 11.45 -13.30
N ASN A 174 -11.63 11.70 -12.79
CA ASN A 174 -12.80 12.00 -13.62
C ASN A 174 -13.69 13.02 -12.91
N ASP A 175 -14.23 13.98 -13.63
CA ASP A 175 -15.19 14.93 -13.10
C ASP A 175 -16.27 15.21 -14.15
N ASN A 176 -17.47 14.73 -13.88
CA ASN A 176 -18.64 15.00 -14.70
C ASN A 176 -19.78 15.58 -13.87
N LYS A 177 -20.91 15.87 -14.52
CA LYS A 177 -22.09 16.51 -13.90
C LYS A 177 -22.61 15.75 -12.67
N TYR A 178 -22.42 14.44 -12.62
CA TYR A 178 -23.02 13.55 -11.63
C TYR A 178 -22.00 12.88 -10.72
N THR A 179 -20.79 12.62 -11.19
CA THR A 179 -19.79 11.83 -10.48
C THR A 179 -18.44 12.50 -10.57
N GLN A 180 -17.77 12.60 -9.43
CA GLN A 180 -16.37 12.98 -9.32
C GLN A 180 -15.60 11.77 -8.81
N ILE A 181 -14.53 11.38 -9.49
CA ILE A 181 -13.63 10.30 -9.08
C ILE A 181 -12.29 10.93 -8.73
N LEU A 182 -11.85 10.69 -7.50
CA LEU A 182 -10.62 11.21 -6.95
C LEU A 182 -9.66 10.08 -6.67
N LEU A 183 -8.52 10.09 -7.35
CA LEU A 183 -7.46 9.13 -7.15
C LEU A 183 -6.61 9.54 -5.95
N LEU A 184 -6.52 8.65 -4.97
CA LEU A 184 -5.63 8.73 -3.82
C LEU A 184 -4.43 7.82 -4.06
N THR A 185 -3.25 8.41 -3.90
CA THR A 185 -1.95 7.76 -4.08
C THR A 185 -1.10 7.95 -2.83
N TRP A 186 -0.25 6.97 -2.52
CA TRP A 186 0.73 7.14 -1.47
C TRP A 186 1.70 8.26 -1.86
N LYS A 187 2.07 9.14 -0.92
CA LYS A 187 2.93 10.30 -1.23
C LYS A 187 4.24 9.92 -1.94
N ILE A 188 4.87 8.81 -1.52
CA ILE A 188 6.12 8.31 -2.13
C ILE A 188 5.92 7.89 -3.59
N TYR A 189 4.75 7.34 -3.93
CA TYR A 189 4.44 7.00 -5.32
C TYR A 189 4.53 8.24 -6.22
N ASP A 190 3.86 9.34 -5.85
CA ASP A 190 3.90 10.56 -6.68
C ASP A 190 5.24 11.28 -6.66
N GLN A 191 5.99 11.16 -5.56
CA GLN A 191 7.33 11.76 -5.45
C GLN A 191 8.25 11.18 -6.52
N PHE A 192 8.21 9.86 -6.75
CA PHE A 192 9.18 9.18 -7.59
C PHE A 192 8.68 8.82 -8.99
N ILE A 193 7.36 8.73 -9.22
CA ILE A 193 6.80 8.18 -10.47
C ILE A 193 7.41 8.79 -11.74
N GLN A 194 7.66 10.10 -11.78
CA GLN A 194 8.24 10.75 -12.98
C GLN A 194 9.67 10.29 -13.27
N GLN A 195 10.55 10.29 -12.26
CA GLN A 195 11.94 9.88 -12.41
C GLN A 195 12.04 8.39 -12.75
N ILE A 196 11.20 7.58 -12.12
CA ILE A 196 11.12 6.14 -12.37
C ILE A 196 10.72 5.85 -13.81
N ILE A 197 9.72 6.57 -14.34
CA ILE A 197 9.32 6.42 -15.74
C ILE A 197 10.43 6.91 -16.67
N GLN A 198 11.05 8.05 -16.41
CA GLN A 198 12.16 8.55 -17.23
C GLN A 198 13.28 7.50 -17.33
N ILE A 199 13.70 6.91 -16.21
CA ILE A 199 14.72 5.85 -16.21
C ILE A 199 14.17 4.60 -16.94
N SER A 200 12.92 4.21 -16.68
CA SER A 200 12.29 3.06 -17.34
C SER A 200 12.25 3.19 -18.87
N THR A 201 12.01 4.39 -19.40
CA THR A 201 11.97 4.64 -20.86
C THR A 201 13.33 4.41 -21.54
N ILE A 202 14.45 4.70 -20.88
CA ILE A 202 15.81 4.45 -21.40
C ILE A 202 16.01 2.96 -21.71
N TRP A 203 15.34 2.10 -20.96
CA TRP A 203 15.40 0.64 -21.08
C TRP A 203 14.16 0.05 -21.75
N ASN A 204 13.38 0.84 -22.50
CA ASN A 204 12.12 0.41 -23.13
C ASN A 204 11.15 -0.31 -22.17
N HIS A 205 11.08 0.16 -20.93
CA HIS A 205 10.23 -0.40 -19.87
C HIS A 205 10.51 -1.87 -19.49
N SER A 206 11.67 -2.40 -19.86
CA SER A 206 12.08 -3.77 -19.56
C SER A 206 12.40 -4.00 -18.08
N ILE A 207 12.85 -2.96 -17.37
CA ILE A 207 13.20 -3.02 -15.95
C ILE A 207 11.95 -2.82 -15.06
N ASP A 208 11.85 -3.60 -14.00
CA ASP A 208 10.83 -3.47 -12.95
C ASP A 208 10.88 -2.07 -12.30
N LEU A 209 9.75 -1.36 -12.26
CA LEU A 209 9.67 -0.01 -11.70
C LEU A 209 10.06 0.05 -10.23
N ASN A 210 9.77 -1.00 -9.45
CA ASN A 210 10.16 -1.07 -8.05
C ASN A 210 11.66 -1.33 -7.88
N LEU A 211 12.31 -2.02 -8.82
CA LEU A 211 13.75 -2.18 -8.83
C LEU A 211 14.43 -0.82 -9.07
N ILE A 212 13.96 -0.06 -10.07
CA ILE A 212 14.42 1.31 -10.31
C ILE A 212 14.23 2.17 -9.06
N TYR A 213 13.08 2.04 -8.39
CA TYR A 213 12.79 2.77 -7.16
C TYR A 213 13.76 2.46 -6.03
N ILE A 214 14.08 1.17 -5.83
CA ILE A 214 15.05 0.75 -4.81
C ILE A 214 16.43 1.32 -5.13
N ALA A 215 16.89 1.18 -6.39
CA ALA A 215 18.18 1.69 -6.82
C ALA A 215 18.28 3.22 -6.63
N LEU A 216 17.28 3.95 -7.13
CA LEU A 216 17.23 5.42 -7.05
C LEU A 216 17.22 5.91 -5.59
N THR A 217 16.40 5.32 -4.74
CA THR A 217 16.15 5.84 -3.40
C THR A 217 17.21 5.38 -2.39
N TYR A 218 17.59 4.11 -2.43
CA TYR A 218 18.39 3.49 -1.37
C TYR A 218 19.84 3.21 -1.76
N CYS A 219 20.18 3.25 -3.04
CA CYS A 219 21.56 3.04 -3.51
C CYS A 219 22.20 4.35 -3.99
N CYS A 220 21.43 5.20 -4.69
CA CYS A 220 21.98 6.36 -5.42
C CYS A 220 21.54 7.73 -4.87
N GLY A 221 20.79 7.78 -3.77
CA GLY A 221 20.42 9.06 -3.13
C GLY A 221 19.64 10.01 -4.04
N GLU A 222 18.73 9.48 -4.84
CA GLU A 222 17.91 10.18 -5.84
C GLU A 222 18.68 10.71 -7.08
N ASP A 223 19.95 10.31 -7.27
CA ASP A 223 20.73 10.62 -8.47
C ASP A 223 20.37 9.69 -9.65
N ILE A 224 19.76 10.28 -10.69
CA ILE A 224 19.33 9.58 -11.90
C ILE A 224 20.51 8.98 -12.66
N TYR A 225 21.63 9.70 -12.78
CA TYR A 225 22.78 9.24 -13.56
C TYR A 225 23.43 8.03 -12.88
N GLN A 226 23.68 8.12 -11.58
CA GLN A 226 24.20 7.00 -10.80
C GLN A 226 23.26 5.79 -10.85
N THR A 227 21.95 6.03 -10.81
CA THR A 227 20.96 4.96 -10.94
C THR A 227 21.06 4.25 -12.29
N ILE A 228 21.18 4.99 -13.39
CA ILE A 228 21.32 4.41 -14.73
C ILE A 228 22.61 3.58 -14.84
N VAL A 229 23.73 4.08 -14.29
CA VAL A 229 25.00 3.33 -14.27
C VAL A 229 24.85 2.03 -13.48
N LEU A 230 24.30 2.09 -12.27
CA LEU A 230 24.09 0.90 -11.43
C LEU A 230 23.17 -0.14 -12.09
N LEU A 231 22.08 0.32 -12.72
CA LEU A 231 21.17 -0.56 -13.47
C LEU A 231 21.86 -1.18 -14.70
N SER A 232 22.74 -0.44 -15.37
CA SER A 232 23.53 -0.96 -16.49
C SER A 232 24.47 -2.07 -16.04
N GLU A 233 25.19 -1.85 -14.94
CA GLU A 233 26.08 -2.86 -14.34
C GLU A 233 25.30 -4.10 -13.89
N PHE A 234 24.11 -3.92 -13.32
CA PHE A 234 23.25 -5.03 -12.92
C PHE A 234 22.78 -5.86 -14.14
N GLU A 235 22.32 -5.20 -15.19
CA GLU A 235 21.89 -5.86 -16.42
C GLU A 235 23.04 -6.58 -17.14
N GLU A 236 24.25 -6.01 -17.10
CA GLU A 236 25.46 -6.68 -17.59
C GLU A 236 25.81 -7.90 -16.72
N TRP A 237 25.80 -7.76 -15.39
CA TRP A 237 26.02 -8.86 -14.45
C TRP A 237 25.03 -10.01 -14.68
N LYS A 238 23.76 -9.69 -14.96
CA LYS A 238 22.72 -10.69 -15.28
C LYS A 238 23.03 -11.44 -16.58
N ARG A 239 23.55 -10.76 -17.61
CA ARG A 239 23.89 -11.37 -18.92
C ARG A 239 25.19 -12.17 -18.90
N GLN A 240 26.20 -11.71 -18.16
CA GLN A 240 27.53 -12.33 -18.17
C GLN A 240 27.55 -13.71 -17.50
N ASP A 241 26.62 -13.99 -16.58
CA ASP A 241 26.65 -15.20 -15.79
C ASP A 241 25.28 -15.90 -15.69
N ASN A 242 24.91 -16.59 -16.78
CA ASN A 242 23.72 -17.47 -16.80
C ASN A 242 23.73 -18.50 -15.65
N LYS A 243 24.91 -18.86 -15.11
CA LYS A 243 24.99 -19.80 -13.97
C LYS A 243 24.49 -19.16 -12.68
N LYS A 244 24.62 -17.85 -12.49
CA LYS A 244 24.11 -17.15 -11.29
C LYS A 244 22.59 -17.08 -11.26
N GLU A 245 21.97 -16.73 -12.37
CA GLU A 245 20.51 -16.76 -12.48
C GLU A 245 19.97 -18.18 -12.30
N GLN A 246 20.65 -19.19 -12.87
CA GLN A 246 20.33 -20.60 -12.64
C GLN A 246 20.50 -21.01 -11.17
N LYS A 247 21.61 -20.63 -10.52
CA LYS A 247 21.86 -20.91 -9.10
C LYS A 247 20.80 -20.28 -8.20
N TYR A 248 20.41 -19.03 -8.45
CA TYR A 248 19.31 -18.39 -7.74
C TYR A 248 18.01 -19.19 -7.90
N ASN A 249 17.65 -19.51 -9.14
CA ASN A 249 16.41 -20.21 -9.47
C ASN A 249 16.37 -21.64 -8.90
N GLN A 250 17.51 -22.32 -8.77
CA GLN A 250 17.60 -23.69 -8.25
C GLN A 250 17.73 -23.74 -6.73
N GLU A 251 18.52 -22.86 -6.12
CA GLU A 251 19.00 -23.04 -4.74
C GLU A 251 18.51 -21.98 -3.75
N GLN A 252 18.22 -20.75 -4.20
CA GLN A 252 17.98 -19.62 -3.27
C GLN A 252 16.54 -19.13 -3.28
N ILE A 253 15.80 -19.30 -4.39
CA ILE A 253 14.43 -18.79 -4.54
C ILE A 253 13.50 -19.19 -3.40
N HIS A 254 13.62 -20.42 -2.90
CA HIS A 254 12.79 -20.92 -1.80
C HIS A 254 13.02 -20.16 -0.49
N GLN A 255 14.24 -19.68 -0.24
CA GLN A 255 14.58 -18.90 0.96
C GLN A 255 13.94 -17.52 0.90
N PHE A 256 14.02 -16.86 -0.26
CA PHE A 256 13.36 -15.57 -0.51
C PHE A 256 11.84 -15.70 -0.39
N ILE A 257 11.23 -16.71 -1.01
CA ILE A 257 9.78 -16.96 -0.92
C ILE A 257 9.34 -17.20 0.53
N LYS A 258 10.10 -17.99 1.31
CA LYS A 258 9.82 -18.21 2.73
C LYS A 258 9.85 -16.91 3.55
N ARG A 259 10.60 -15.91 3.10
CA ARG A 259 10.69 -14.55 3.67
C ARG A 259 9.78 -13.54 2.96
N ARG A 260 8.78 -14.00 2.17
CA ARG A 260 7.81 -13.17 1.45
C ARG A 260 8.41 -12.23 0.40
N CYS A 261 9.60 -12.55 -0.09
CA CYS A 261 10.26 -11.81 -1.16
C CYS A 261 9.96 -12.51 -2.50
N ASN A 262 8.79 -12.25 -3.07
CA ASN A 262 8.28 -12.96 -4.26
C ASN A 262 8.57 -12.22 -5.60
N ASN A 263 9.43 -11.21 -5.58
CA ASN A 263 9.84 -10.48 -6.79
C ASN A 263 11.26 -10.90 -7.20
N ASN A 264 11.36 -11.73 -8.25
CA ASN A 264 12.64 -12.27 -8.71
C ASN A 264 13.64 -11.20 -9.15
N ASN A 265 13.17 -10.13 -9.81
CA ASN A 265 14.06 -9.06 -10.26
C ASN A 265 14.69 -8.32 -9.06
N ILE A 266 13.88 -8.00 -8.04
CA ILE A 266 14.37 -7.39 -6.80
C ILE A 266 15.32 -8.34 -6.06
N ASN A 267 14.99 -9.64 -5.98
CA ASN A 267 15.84 -10.62 -5.31
C ASN A 267 17.21 -10.75 -5.98
N LEU A 268 17.25 -10.87 -7.31
CA LEU A 268 18.50 -10.89 -8.09
C LEU A 268 19.30 -9.60 -7.90
N PHE A 269 18.62 -8.44 -7.88
CA PHE A 269 19.28 -7.16 -7.63
C PHE A 269 19.91 -7.11 -6.23
N CYS A 270 19.22 -7.62 -5.20
CA CYS A 270 19.78 -7.68 -3.84
C CYS A 270 21.01 -8.61 -3.76
N ILE A 271 21.03 -9.71 -4.51
CA ILE A 271 22.21 -10.60 -4.62
C ILE A 271 23.37 -9.85 -5.27
N PHE A 272 23.11 -9.19 -6.40
CA PHE A 272 24.10 -8.37 -7.09
C PHE A 272 24.72 -7.30 -6.17
N LEU A 273 23.89 -6.54 -5.44
CA LEU A 273 24.36 -5.53 -4.49
C LEU A 273 25.22 -6.14 -3.37
N SER A 274 24.85 -7.34 -2.91
CA SER A 274 25.62 -8.07 -1.89
C SER A 274 26.98 -8.52 -2.41
N GLU A 275 27.08 -8.98 -3.66
CA GLU A 275 28.35 -9.39 -4.28
C GLU A 275 29.29 -8.21 -4.55
N LYS A 276 28.72 -7.02 -4.78
CA LYS A 276 29.47 -5.77 -5.00
C LYS A 276 29.85 -5.06 -3.70
N ASP A 277 29.54 -5.63 -2.54
CA ASP A 277 29.72 -5.00 -1.22
C ASP A 277 29.08 -3.59 -1.11
N ILE A 278 28.01 -3.35 -1.87
CA ILE A 278 27.26 -2.07 -1.85
C ILE A 278 26.29 -2.03 -0.66
N LEU A 279 25.82 -3.20 -0.22
CA LEU A 279 24.94 -3.28 0.95
C LEU A 279 25.66 -2.81 2.21
N TRP A 280 24.92 -2.18 3.13
CA TRP A 280 25.45 -1.85 4.45
C TRP A 280 26.03 -3.11 5.11
N LYS A 281 27.22 -2.98 5.73
CA LYS A 281 28.16 -4.05 6.17
C LYS A 281 27.62 -5.17 7.09
N LYS A 282 26.31 -5.34 7.24
CA LYS A 282 25.66 -6.37 8.05
C LYS A 282 24.41 -6.99 7.42
N LEU A 283 23.94 -6.51 6.27
CA LEU A 283 22.72 -7.02 5.65
C LEU A 283 23.04 -8.05 4.58
N THR A 284 22.44 -9.22 4.69
CA THR A 284 22.39 -10.20 3.61
C THR A 284 21.44 -9.76 2.50
N ALA A 285 21.61 -10.30 1.29
CA ALA A 285 20.68 -10.05 0.18
C ALA A 285 19.21 -10.33 0.54
N ILE A 286 18.94 -11.41 1.30
CA ILE A 286 17.59 -11.78 1.74
C ILE A 286 17.01 -10.75 2.72
N GLU A 287 17.81 -10.30 3.68
CA GLU A 287 17.35 -9.28 4.65
C GLU A 287 17.07 -7.95 3.97
N TYR A 288 17.91 -7.57 2.99
CA TYR A 288 17.69 -6.36 2.21
C TYR A 288 16.45 -6.45 1.31
N ALA A 289 16.21 -7.60 0.67
CA ALA A 289 14.99 -7.83 -0.09
C ALA A 289 13.74 -7.77 0.80
N MET A 290 13.80 -8.34 2.00
CA MET A 290 12.71 -8.32 2.98
C MET A 290 12.43 -6.90 3.49
N LEU A 291 13.48 -6.13 3.78
CA LEU A 291 13.37 -4.72 4.17
C LEU A 291 12.65 -3.92 3.08
N ASN A 292 13.06 -4.05 1.81
CA ASN A 292 12.45 -3.30 0.73
C ASN A 292 11.02 -3.75 0.42
N THR A 293 10.76 -5.06 0.42
CA THR A 293 9.46 -5.63 0.05
C THR A 293 8.39 -5.39 1.13
N ILE A 294 8.73 -5.60 2.41
CA ILE A 294 7.76 -5.60 3.52
C ILE A 294 7.74 -4.26 4.25
N HIS A 295 8.92 -3.70 4.55
CA HIS A 295 9.04 -2.54 5.45
C HIS A 295 9.06 -1.21 4.69
N ASN A 296 9.77 -1.11 3.57
CA ASN A 296 9.74 0.11 2.76
C ASN A 296 8.50 0.14 1.86
N GLY A 297 8.04 -1.03 1.42
CA GLY A 297 6.93 -1.19 0.50
C GLY A 297 7.36 -0.94 -0.94
N LEU A 298 6.59 -1.50 -1.88
CA LEU A 298 6.85 -1.42 -3.32
C LEU A 298 5.76 -0.54 -3.98
N PRO A 299 5.96 0.77 -4.11
CA PRO A 299 4.90 1.71 -4.47
C PRO A 299 4.26 1.45 -5.85
N PHE A 300 4.99 0.81 -6.77
CA PHE A 300 4.59 0.67 -8.16
C PHE A 300 4.02 -0.71 -8.48
N VAL A 301 3.10 -0.74 -9.43
CA VAL A 301 2.42 -1.94 -9.94
C VAL A 301 2.52 -1.99 -11.47
N GLU A 302 2.32 -3.15 -12.07
CA GLU A 302 2.59 -3.34 -13.52
C GLU A 302 1.78 -2.38 -14.40
N LYS A 303 0.53 -2.09 -14.05
CA LYS A 303 -0.34 -1.13 -14.78
C LYS A 303 0.19 0.31 -14.78
N ASP A 304 1.12 0.66 -13.89
CA ASP A 304 1.75 1.99 -13.90
C ASP A 304 2.57 2.20 -15.18
N LYS A 305 3.09 1.13 -15.79
CA LYS A 305 3.78 1.20 -17.10
C LYS A 305 2.82 1.60 -18.21
N GLU A 306 1.61 1.03 -18.22
CA GLU A 306 0.60 1.28 -19.26
C GLU A 306 0.02 2.70 -19.21
N THR A 307 -0.07 3.27 -18.01
CA THR A 307 -0.70 4.58 -17.77
C THR A 307 0.05 5.72 -18.47
N TRP A 308 1.32 5.49 -18.84
CA TRP A 308 2.20 6.49 -19.45
C TRP A 308 2.49 6.25 -20.92
N ASN A 309 2.37 5.02 -21.42
CA ASN A 309 2.41 4.72 -22.86
C ASN A 309 1.21 5.32 -23.63
N LYS A 310 0.20 5.84 -22.92
CA LYS A 310 -1.03 6.43 -23.48
C LYS A 310 -1.04 7.97 -23.50
N LYS A 311 0.08 8.63 -23.18
CA LYS A 311 0.25 10.09 -23.32
C LYS A 311 1.15 10.41 -24.50
#